data_AF-A0A1Y0MU39-F1
#
_entry.id   AF-A0A1Y0MU39-F1
#
_cell.length_a   1.000
_cell.length_b   1.000
_cell.length_c   1.000
_cell.angle_alpha   90.00
_cell.angle_beta   90.00
_cell.angle_gamma   90.00
#
_symmetry.space_group_name_H-M   'P 1'
#
loop_
_entity.id
_entity.type
_entity.pdbx_description
1 polymer ?
#
loop_
_entity_poly.entity_id
_entity_poly.type
_entity_poly.pdbx_seq_one_letter_code
_entity_poly.pdbx_strand_id
1 'polypeptide(L)'
;MQFPTEYFLILITQGINVTEDFKKPKTMKFVNKIELFFFLLTSTIVLGQTPGFNYQALILNNEEIQIPGTDVTTKNLPLDLEDITLRFTITNDAGIEYTEEHDIRTDENGMVSIIVGEGTPINFTFENINWDGKLKYLNVELNIISNNEGFVFLDSQKILYIPHQNNGTGTIKIVNSLRELNPPYSKGTLIWITSFGANKNPTLLIWDDFNWVPVNEDYDDANELGLIVVANDIARSTKFKTPVIGNQVWNKTLKCIQVFDGSNWVSITTKALNGLHKDGNTIKLGGHLIEPTELTTDQTNTLSIKGLQESVNKEDLIVVVDKNTGVLRQKPLLMLSQQKQVIIIATDGQLEFPIPLSITNTENIDVYRNGVLINFTAVNNSTIKLEPEAICYKNDKIRIVQLY
;
A
#
# COMPACT_ATOMS: atom_id res chain seq x y z
N MET A 1 -42.80 -7.18 22.63
CA MET A 1 -42.72 -8.37 23.51
C MET A 1 -42.06 -7.89 24.78
N GLN A 2 -42.88 -7.50 25.75
CA GLN A 2 -42.50 -6.74 26.93
C GLN A 2 -43.11 -7.50 28.10
N PHE A 3 -42.27 -8.11 28.92
CA PHE A 3 -42.72 -8.74 30.17
C PHE A 3 -42.26 -7.85 31.33
N PRO A 4 -43.18 -7.48 32.24
CA PRO A 4 -42.91 -6.60 33.36
C PRO A 4 -42.51 -7.37 34.64
N THR A 5 -41.72 -6.65 35.42
CA THR A 5 -41.63 -6.49 36.88
C THR A 5 -42.60 -7.26 37.80
N GLU A 6 -41.99 -7.85 38.82
CA GLU A 6 -42.42 -8.00 40.24
C GLU A 6 -43.75 -8.70 40.58
N TYR A 7 -43.63 -9.82 41.30
CA TYR A 7 -44.69 -10.36 42.16
C TYR A 7 -44.28 -10.22 43.64
N PHE A 8 -44.95 -9.30 44.33
CA PHE A 8 -45.06 -9.23 45.78
C PHE A 8 -45.91 -10.40 46.30
N LEU A 9 -45.40 -11.16 47.28
CA LEU A 9 -46.19 -12.16 48.00
C LEU A 9 -46.84 -11.51 49.23
N ILE A 10 -48.16 -11.41 49.18
CA ILE A 10 -49.02 -10.95 50.29
C ILE A 10 -49.21 -12.12 51.27
N LEU A 11 -48.77 -11.94 52.52
CA LEU A 11 -49.15 -12.81 53.63
C LEU A 11 -50.51 -12.38 54.17
N ILE A 12 -51.55 -13.19 53.93
CA ILE A 12 -52.86 -13.04 54.57
C ILE A 12 -52.78 -13.74 55.93
N THR A 13 -52.86 -12.97 57.01
CA THR A 13 -53.06 -13.49 58.36
C THR A 13 -54.56 -13.66 58.61
N GLN A 14 -55.02 -14.90 58.76
CA GLN A 14 -56.31 -15.17 59.42
C GLN A 14 -56.04 -15.78 60.78
N GLY A 15 -56.41 -15.03 61.82
CA GLY A 15 -56.41 -15.50 63.19
C GLY A 15 -57.52 -16.50 63.44
N ILE A 16 -57.17 -17.64 64.00
CA ILE A 16 -58.11 -18.56 64.64
C ILE A 16 -57.54 -18.86 66.03
N ASN A 17 -58.21 -18.32 67.06
CA ASN A 17 -58.00 -18.69 68.46
C ASN A 17 -58.72 -20.02 68.71
N VAL A 18 -57.98 -21.04 69.14
CA VAL A 18 -58.53 -22.18 69.87
C VAL A 18 -57.62 -22.45 71.06
N THR A 19 -58.15 -22.18 72.25
CA THR A 19 -57.65 -22.61 73.55
C THR A 19 -57.97 -24.08 73.76
N GLU A 20 -56.98 -24.92 74.04
CA GLU A 20 -57.02 -25.92 75.13
C GLU A 20 -55.71 -26.71 75.28
N ASP A 21 -55.19 -26.61 76.50
CA ASP A 21 -54.49 -27.59 77.33
C ASP A 21 -53.25 -28.38 76.85
N PHE A 22 -52.17 -28.02 77.53
CA PHE A 22 -50.85 -28.64 77.61
C PHE A 22 -50.88 -30.14 77.90
N LYS A 23 -50.29 -30.92 76.99
CA LYS A 23 -49.67 -32.21 77.30
C LYS A 23 -48.17 -32.15 77.00
N LYS A 24 -47.35 -32.22 78.06
CA LYS A 24 -45.88 -32.32 77.97
C LYS A 24 -45.47 -33.54 77.13
N PRO A 25 -44.63 -33.37 76.08
CA PRO A 25 -43.87 -34.48 75.53
C PRO A 25 -42.50 -34.60 76.21
N LYS A 26 -42.13 -35.86 76.46
CA LYS A 26 -40.82 -36.34 76.93
C LYS A 26 -39.66 -35.62 76.24
N THR A 27 -38.67 -35.23 77.04
CA THR A 27 -37.31 -34.86 76.62
C THR A 27 -36.68 -35.97 75.79
N MET A 28 -36.72 -35.83 74.47
CA MET A 28 -35.90 -36.60 73.54
C MET A 28 -34.91 -35.65 72.87
N LYS A 29 -33.63 -36.00 73.05
CA LYS A 29 -32.39 -35.29 72.69
C LYS A 29 -32.50 -34.38 71.46
N PHE A 30 -32.47 -33.07 71.70
CA PHE A 30 -32.42 -32.01 70.68
C PHE A 30 -31.01 -31.83 70.06
N VAL A 31 -30.10 -32.78 70.28
CA VAL A 31 -28.68 -32.63 69.93
C VAL A 31 -28.40 -33.04 68.47
N ASN A 32 -29.22 -33.89 67.85
CA ASN A 32 -28.92 -34.41 66.49
C ASN A 32 -29.39 -33.51 65.33
N LYS A 33 -30.23 -32.50 65.57
CA LYS A 33 -30.69 -31.57 64.50
C LYS A 33 -29.87 -30.29 64.40
N ILE A 34 -29.24 -29.88 65.50
CA ILE A 34 -28.34 -28.70 65.52
C ILE A 34 -27.00 -29.04 64.88
N GLU A 35 -26.47 -30.26 65.09
CA GLU A 35 -25.23 -30.70 64.41
C GLU A 35 -25.42 -30.84 62.90
N LEU A 36 -26.57 -31.32 62.43
CA LEU A 36 -26.87 -31.39 60.99
C LEU A 36 -27.01 -30.00 60.35
N PHE A 37 -27.52 -29.01 61.10
CA PHE A 37 -27.60 -27.62 60.66
C PHE A 37 -26.23 -26.94 60.65
N PHE A 38 -25.37 -27.23 61.64
CA PHE A 38 -23.97 -26.75 61.66
C PHE A 38 -23.12 -27.41 60.56
N PHE A 39 -23.37 -28.68 60.21
CA PHE A 39 -22.70 -29.37 59.11
C PHE A 39 -23.13 -28.86 57.72
N LEU A 40 -24.36 -28.33 57.58
CA LEU A 40 -24.83 -27.69 56.34
C LEU A 40 -24.26 -26.28 56.13
N LEU A 41 -23.77 -25.62 57.19
CA LEU A 41 -23.24 -24.26 57.15
C LEU A 41 -21.75 -24.18 56.74
N THR A 42 -21.06 -25.32 56.61
CA THR A 42 -19.61 -25.35 56.35
C THR A 42 -19.22 -25.60 54.90
N SER A 43 -20.15 -25.66 53.93
CA SER A 43 -19.78 -26.04 52.54
C SER A 43 -20.34 -25.15 51.42
N THR A 44 -20.59 -23.87 51.66
CA THR A 44 -20.71 -22.92 50.54
C THR A 44 -19.30 -22.48 50.13
N ILE A 45 -18.64 -23.29 49.31
CA ILE A 45 -17.50 -22.81 48.52
C ILE A 45 -18.11 -21.93 47.43
N VAL A 46 -18.06 -20.62 47.63
CA VAL A 46 -18.34 -19.65 46.58
C VAL A 46 -17.12 -19.67 45.67
N LEU A 47 -17.17 -20.45 44.59
CA LEU A 47 -16.20 -20.33 43.51
C LEU A 47 -16.55 -19.05 42.74
N GLY A 48 -15.72 -18.02 42.88
CA GLY A 48 -15.71 -16.92 41.92
C GLY A 48 -15.32 -17.44 40.54
N GLN A 49 -15.71 -16.74 39.48
CA GLN A 49 -15.17 -17.04 38.15
C GLN A 49 -13.66 -16.77 38.18
N THR A 50 -12.86 -17.78 37.89
CA THR A 50 -11.41 -17.65 37.75
C THR A 50 -11.11 -16.83 36.49
N PRO A 51 -10.37 -15.71 36.60
CA PRO A 51 -10.00 -14.94 35.43
C PRO A 51 -9.00 -15.73 34.57
N GLY A 52 -9.27 -15.79 33.28
CA GLY A 52 -8.44 -16.51 32.32
C GLY A 52 -8.99 -16.44 30.91
N PHE A 53 -8.28 -17.05 29.96
CA PHE A 53 -8.72 -17.16 28.57
C PHE A 53 -8.42 -18.55 28.00
N ASN A 54 -9.24 -19.00 27.05
CA ASN A 54 -9.09 -20.32 26.44
C ASN A 54 -7.83 -20.38 25.55
N TYR A 55 -7.12 -21.49 25.63
CA TYR A 55 -6.03 -21.84 24.73
C TYR A 55 -6.24 -23.26 24.18
N GLN A 56 -6.08 -23.42 22.87
CA GLN A 56 -6.19 -24.70 22.19
C GLN A 56 -5.04 -24.85 21.20
N ALA A 57 -4.43 -26.03 21.18
CA ALA A 57 -3.34 -26.34 20.27
C ALA A 57 -3.36 -27.81 19.85
N LEU A 58 -2.82 -28.08 18.66
CA LEU A 58 -2.48 -29.41 18.19
C LEU A 58 -0.99 -29.62 18.44
N ILE A 59 -0.65 -30.59 19.28
CA ILE A 59 0.73 -30.97 19.57
C ILE A 59 1.14 -32.07 18.61
N LEU A 60 2.29 -31.88 17.97
CA LEU A 60 2.83 -32.80 16.97
C LEU A 60 4.12 -33.43 17.49
N ASN A 61 4.27 -34.72 17.24
CA ASN A 61 5.50 -35.46 17.47
C ASN A 61 6.57 -35.05 16.44
N ASN A 62 7.80 -34.87 16.94
CA ASN A 62 8.98 -34.51 16.17
C ASN A 62 9.95 -35.69 15.97
N GLU A 63 9.65 -36.86 16.53
CA GLU A 63 10.42 -38.09 16.34
C GLU A 63 9.95 -38.91 15.13
N GLU A 64 10.87 -39.63 14.51
CA GLU A 64 10.57 -40.58 13.43
C GLU A 64 10.00 -41.87 14.02
N ILE A 65 8.78 -42.23 13.66
CA ILE A 65 8.13 -43.46 14.14
C ILE A 65 8.38 -44.59 13.14
N GLN A 66 8.93 -45.69 13.64
CA GLN A 66 9.16 -46.92 12.89
C GLN A 66 7.87 -47.76 12.84
N ILE A 67 7.25 -47.88 11.66
CA ILE A 67 6.12 -48.80 11.44
C ILE A 67 6.66 -50.08 10.79
N PRO A 68 6.24 -51.29 11.20
CA PRO A 68 6.70 -52.53 10.57
C PRO A 68 6.41 -52.53 9.06
N GLY A 69 7.48 -52.50 8.25
CA GLY A 69 7.43 -52.62 6.79
C GLY A 69 7.60 -51.33 5.99
N THR A 70 7.67 -50.14 6.60
CA THR A 70 8.07 -48.87 5.93
C THR A 70 8.41 -47.81 6.98
N ASP A 71 9.52 -47.09 6.79
CA ASP A 71 9.86 -45.91 7.58
C ASP A 71 8.91 -44.75 7.22
N VAL A 72 8.16 -44.25 8.20
CA VAL A 72 7.35 -43.04 8.01
C VAL A 72 8.21 -41.82 8.38
N THR A 73 8.85 -41.24 7.38
CA THR A 73 9.70 -40.03 7.49
C THR A 73 8.90 -38.73 7.68
N THR A 74 7.58 -38.80 7.82
CA THR A 74 6.77 -37.60 8.08
C THR A 74 6.89 -37.20 9.54
N LYS A 75 7.84 -36.29 9.81
CA LYS A 75 7.70 -35.31 10.89
C LYS A 75 6.28 -34.72 10.83
N ASN A 76 5.63 -34.52 11.98
CA ASN A 76 4.27 -33.95 12.14
C ASN A 76 3.10 -34.96 12.32
N LEU A 77 3.32 -36.13 12.92
CA LEU A 77 2.18 -36.91 13.43
C LEU A 77 1.67 -36.29 14.74
N PRO A 78 0.36 -36.29 15.05
CA PRO A 78 -0.10 -35.86 16.37
C PRO A 78 0.56 -36.63 17.51
N LEU A 79 0.87 -35.93 18.61
CA LEU A 79 1.37 -36.54 19.84
C LEU A 79 0.18 -37.05 20.66
N ASP A 80 -0.27 -38.27 20.39
CA ASP A 80 -1.50 -38.83 20.94
C ASP A 80 -1.32 -39.39 22.35
N LEU A 81 -2.30 -39.14 23.23
CA LEU A 81 -2.38 -39.72 24.58
C LEU A 81 -1.07 -39.64 25.36
N GLU A 82 -0.38 -38.50 25.34
CA GLU A 82 0.91 -38.31 26.00
C GLU A 82 0.81 -37.30 27.14
N ASP A 83 1.50 -37.59 28.25
CA ASP A 83 1.55 -36.68 29.38
C ASP A 83 2.59 -35.57 29.10
N ILE A 84 2.14 -34.33 29.16
CA ILE A 84 2.94 -33.14 28.85
C ILE A 84 2.73 -32.07 29.93
N THR A 85 3.70 -31.16 30.04
CA THR A 85 3.55 -29.91 30.78
C THR A 85 3.63 -28.74 29.81
N LEU A 86 2.60 -27.88 29.81
CA LEU A 86 2.63 -26.59 29.12
C LEU A 86 2.91 -25.49 30.12
N ARG A 87 3.87 -24.61 29.78
CA ARG A 87 4.15 -23.40 30.53
C ARG A 87 3.74 -22.18 29.73
N PHE A 88 2.97 -21.31 30.37
CA PHE A 88 2.56 -20.03 29.81
C PHE A 88 3.25 -18.91 30.54
N THR A 89 3.94 -18.04 29.81
CA THR A 89 4.58 -16.85 30.36
C THR A 89 4.05 -15.60 29.67
N ILE A 90 3.38 -14.73 30.41
CA ILE A 90 2.92 -13.43 29.93
C ILE A 90 4.02 -12.39 30.21
N THR A 91 4.47 -11.73 29.14
CA THR A 91 5.51 -10.69 29.19
C THR A 91 5.04 -9.36 28.62
N ASN A 92 5.69 -8.29 29.05
CA ASN A 92 5.61 -6.96 28.48
C ASN A 92 7.03 -6.40 28.24
N ASP A 93 7.16 -5.15 27.82
CA ASP A 93 8.46 -4.48 27.62
C ASP A 93 9.35 -4.42 28.89
N ALA A 94 8.75 -4.49 30.08
CA ALA A 94 9.45 -4.46 31.36
C ALA A 94 9.88 -5.85 31.86
N GLY A 95 9.41 -6.94 31.23
CA GLY A 95 9.76 -8.32 31.56
C GLY A 95 8.56 -9.23 31.80
N ILE A 96 8.72 -10.21 32.67
CA ILE A 96 7.70 -11.21 33.01
C ILE A 96 6.68 -10.60 33.99
N GLU A 97 5.40 -10.70 33.64
CA GLU A 97 4.30 -10.32 34.54
C GLU A 97 3.63 -11.52 35.19
N TYR A 98 3.64 -12.69 34.53
CA TYR A 98 2.99 -13.89 35.04
C TYR A 98 3.54 -15.16 34.38
N THR A 99 3.66 -16.24 35.16
CA THR A 99 4.00 -17.57 34.66
C THR A 99 3.14 -18.63 35.36
N GLU A 100 2.59 -19.58 34.59
CA GLU A 100 1.90 -20.76 35.10
C GLU A 100 2.28 -22.04 34.33
N GLU A 101 2.01 -23.19 34.94
CA GLU A 101 2.14 -24.52 34.34
C GLU A 101 0.84 -25.32 34.39
N HIS A 102 0.61 -26.12 33.36
CA HIS A 102 -0.48 -27.09 33.24
C HIS A 102 0.09 -28.46 32.94
N ASP A 103 -0.10 -29.39 33.87
CA ASP A 103 0.16 -30.82 33.64
C ASP A 103 -1.11 -31.46 33.06
N ILE A 104 -1.02 -31.91 31.81
CA ILE A 104 -2.17 -32.43 31.04
C ILE A 104 -1.75 -33.63 30.19
N ARG A 105 -2.74 -34.42 29.78
CA ARG A 105 -2.57 -35.47 28.77
C ARG A 105 -3.21 -35.04 27.46
N THR A 106 -2.49 -35.14 26.35
CA THR A 106 -3.05 -34.87 25.02
C THR A 106 -4.18 -35.87 24.69
N ASP A 107 -5.11 -35.48 23.82
CA ASP A 107 -6.15 -36.40 23.36
C ASP A 107 -5.65 -37.37 22.28
N GLU A 108 -6.54 -38.25 21.78
CA GLU A 108 -6.25 -39.23 20.72
C GLU A 108 -5.78 -38.58 19.40
N ASN A 109 -6.00 -37.28 19.22
CA ASN A 109 -5.58 -36.51 18.05
C ASN A 109 -4.48 -35.50 18.37
N GLY A 110 -3.83 -35.61 19.53
CA GLY A 110 -2.77 -34.69 19.98
C GLY A 110 -3.26 -33.29 20.35
N MET A 111 -4.56 -33.07 20.55
CA MET A 111 -5.11 -31.78 20.92
C MET A 111 -5.04 -31.54 22.42
N VAL A 112 -4.94 -30.26 22.78
CA VAL A 112 -5.06 -29.76 24.16
C VAL A 112 -6.07 -28.61 24.20
N SER A 113 -6.81 -28.51 25.30
CA SER A 113 -7.74 -27.42 25.56
C SER A 113 -7.69 -27.06 27.04
N ILE A 114 -7.25 -25.84 27.34
CA ILE A 114 -7.06 -25.36 28.71
C ILE A 114 -7.51 -23.91 28.84
N ILE A 115 -7.55 -23.42 30.08
CA ILE A 115 -7.78 -22.02 30.39
C ILE A 115 -6.49 -21.45 30.99
N VAL A 116 -5.85 -20.54 30.27
CA VAL A 116 -4.68 -19.82 30.76
C VAL A 116 -5.13 -18.90 31.89
N GLY A 117 -4.56 -19.04 33.08
CA GLY A 117 -4.99 -18.40 34.33
C GLY A 117 -5.54 -19.37 35.38
N GLU A 118 -5.85 -20.62 35.00
CA GLU A 118 -6.29 -21.70 35.91
C GLU A 118 -5.19 -22.72 36.21
N GLY A 119 -3.98 -22.54 35.68
CA GLY A 119 -2.84 -23.41 35.92
C GLY A 119 -2.23 -23.21 37.30
N THR A 120 -1.16 -23.95 37.57
CA THR A 120 -0.38 -23.77 38.80
C THR A 120 0.56 -22.56 38.62
N PRO A 121 0.36 -21.45 39.36
CA PRO A 121 1.21 -20.27 39.20
C PRO A 121 2.63 -20.54 39.71
N ILE A 122 3.62 -20.10 38.94
CA ILE A 122 5.04 -20.18 39.29
C ILE A 122 5.55 -18.80 39.72
N ASN A 123 5.28 -17.80 38.88
CA ASN A 123 5.65 -16.42 39.13
C ASN A 123 4.40 -15.54 39.08
N PHE A 124 4.17 -14.80 40.17
CA PHE A 124 3.02 -13.92 40.32
C PHE A 124 1.68 -14.67 40.20
N THR A 125 0.57 -13.93 40.14
CA THR A 125 -0.78 -14.50 39.98
C THR A 125 -1.48 -13.81 38.83
N PHE A 126 -2.39 -14.53 38.14
CA PHE A 126 -3.09 -14.00 36.97
C PHE A 126 -3.85 -12.69 37.27
N GLU A 127 -4.45 -12.61 38.46
CA GLU A 127 -5.19 -11.42 38.94
C GLU A 127 -4.31 -10.16 39.07
N ASN A 128 -2.99 -10.33 39.24
CA ASN A 128 -2.05 -9.23 39.43
C ASN A 128 -1.43 -8.74 38.11
N ILE A 129 -1.80 -9.34 36.98
CA ILE A 129 -1.35 -8.87 35.66
C ILE A 129 -1.87 -7.45 35.45
N ASN A 130 -0.96 -6.56 35.06
CA ASN A 130 -1.28 -5.16 34.84
C ASN A 130 -1.89 -4.95 33.45
N TRP A 131 -3.21 -5.05 33.35
CA TRP A 131 -3.94 -4.78 32.10
C TRP A 131 -4.13 -3.28 31.86
N ASP A 132 -3.12 -2.64 31.29
CA ASP A 132 -3.06 -1.19 31.01
C ASP A 132 -3.33 -0.82 29.54
N GLY A 133 -3.74 -1.80 28.73
CA GLY A 133 -3.95 -1.62 27.29
C GLY A 133 -2.67 -1.67 26.44
N LYS A 134 -1.49 -1.83 27.06
CA LYS A 134 -0.26 -2.03 26.32
C LYS A 134 -0.14 -3.46 25.83
N LEU A 135 0.60 -3.63 24.74
CA LEU A 135 0.87 -4.93 24.13
C LEU A 135 1.58 -5.86 25.12
N LYS A 136 1.10 -7.11 25.17
CA LYS A 136 1.71 -8.20 25.93
C LYS A 136 1.87 -9.43 25.04
N TYR A 137 2.81 -10.29 25.42
CA TYR A 137 3.10 -11.52 24.70
C TYR A 137 2.82 -12.72 25.57
N LEU A 138 2.13 -13.71 25.02
CA LEU A 138 1.99 -15.04 25.59
C LEU A 138 3.05 -15.94 24.98
N ASN A 139 4.03 -16.32 25.79
CA ASN A 139 5.06 -17.28 25.43
C ASN A 139 4.60 -18.66 25.89
N VAL A 140 4.66 -19.64 25.00
CA VAL A 140 4.24 -21.01 25.26
C VAL A 140 5.47 -21.91 25.16
N GLU A 141 5.71 -22.68 26.21
CA GLU A 141 6.75 -23.70 26.26
C GLU A 141 6.12 -25.06 26.55
N LEU A 142 6.69 -26.12 25.97
CA LEU A 142 6.22 -27.49 26.09
C LEU A 142 7.33 -28.38 26.64
N ASN A 143 7.00 -29.21 27.62
CA ASN A 143 7.82 -30.30 28.08
C ASN A 143 7.06 -31.62 27.88
N ILE A 144 7.62 -32.55 27.11
CA ILE A 144 7.05 -33.89 26.93
C ILE A 144 7.67 -34.79 28.00
N ILE A 145 6.86 -35.31 28.92
CA ILE A 145 7.41 -35.96 30.14
C ILE A 145 8.23 -37.22 29.82
N SER A 146 7.86 -37.97 28.77
CA SER A 146 8.58 -39.19 28.39
C SER A 146 9.96 -38.97 27.80
N ASN A 147 10.22 -37.83 27.15
CA ASN A 147 11.48 -37.60 26.42
C ASN A 147 12.62 -37.09 27.32
N ASN A 148 12.31 -36.59 28.52
CA ASN A 148 13.27 -36.00 29.46
C ASN A 148 14.14 -34.86 28.89
N GLU A 149 13.67 -34.16 27.86
CA GLU A 149 14.41 -33.05 27.22
C GLU A 149 14.17 -31.70 27.91
N GLY A 150 13.12 -31.60 28.73
CA GLY A 150 12.72 -30.36 29.40
C GLY A 150 11.89 -29.44 28.52
N PHE A 151 11.76 -28.18 28.93
CA PHE A 151 10.93 -27.20 28.22
C PHE A 151 11.56 -26.74 26.91
N VAL A 152 10.77 -26.83 25.84
CA VAL A 152 11.07 -26.31 24.51
C VAL A 152 10.11 -25.16 24.21
N PHE A 153 10.64 -24.03 23.77
CA PHE A 153 9.83 -22.90 23.33
C PHE A 153 9.07 -23.25 22.04
N LEU A 154 7.75 -23.03 22.05
CA LEU A 154 6.88 -23.29 20.90
C LEU A 154 6.58 -22.02 20.11
N ASP A 155 6.01 -21.02 20.78
CA ASP A 155 5.46 -19.83 20.14
C ASP A 155 5.40 -18.64 21.09
N SER A 156 5.39 -17.44 20.52
CA SER A 156 5.12 -16.18 21.23
C SER A 156 4.06 -15.40 20.47
N GLN A 157 2.88 -15.30 21.06
CA GLN A 157 1.73 -14.64 20.45
C GLN A 157 1.44 -13.32 21.13
N LYS A 158 1.14 -12.29 20.34
CA LYS A 158 0.55 -11.05 20.84
C LYS A 158 -0.81 -11.39 21.44
N ILE A 159 -1.02 -11.05 22.70
CA ILE A 159 -2.32 -11.21 23.34
C ILE A 159 -2.92 -9.86 23.64
N LEU A 160 -4.20 -9.76 23.34
CA LEU A 160 -5.06 -8.72 23.83
C LEU A 160 -6.12 -9.36 24.72
N TYR A 161 -5.80 -9.47 26.00
CA TYR A 161 -6.77 -9.89 26.98
C TYR A 161 -7.40 -8.66 27.61
N ILE A 162 -8.73 -8.66 27.60
CA ILE A 162 -9.54 -7.63 28.21
C ILE A 162 -9.92 -8.15 29.59
N PRO A 163 -9.40 -7.57 30.69
CA PRO A 163 -9.65 -8.08 32.01
C PRO A 163 -11.15 -8.10 32.31
N HIS A 164 -11.61 -9.22 32.84
CA HIS A 164 -12.91 -9.26 33.47
C HIS A 164 -12.85 -8.37 34.72
N GLN A 165 -13.84 -7.51 34.93
CA GLN A 165 -13.81 -6.59 36.08
C GLN A 165 -13.92 -7.39 37.39
N ASN A 166 -12.90 -7.25 38.25
CA ASN A 166 -12.76 -7.99 39.53
C ASN A 166 -13.91 -7.78 40.54
N ASN A 167 -14.90 -6.90 40.27
CA ASN A 167 -15.91 -6.47 41.24
C ASN A 167 -17.35 -6.88 40.90
N GLY A 168 -17.58 -7.85 40.01
CA GLY A 168 -18.91 -8.45 39.81
C GLY A 168 -19.98 -7.56 39.16
N THR A 169 -19.69 -6.29 38.85
CA THR A 169 -20.51 -5.42 38.00
C THR A 169 -19.84 -5.25 36.64
N GLY A 170 -19.77 -6.32 35.85
CA GLY A 170 -19.11 -6.35 34.54
C GLY A 170 -19.76 -5.51 33.44
N THR A 171 -20.30 -4.33 33.76
CA THR A 171 -20.93 -3.43 32.80
C THR A 171 -19.90 -2.45 32.25
N ILE A 172 -19.50 -2.63 30.99
CA ILE A 172 -18.79 -1.61 30.23
C ILE A 172 -19.74 -0.42 30.08
N LYS A 173 -19.35 0.75 30.61
CA LYS A 173 -20.15 1.98 30.45
C LYS A 173 -20.04 2.49 29.02
N ILE A 174 -21.19 2.76 28.40
CA ILE A 174 -21.26 3.42 27.09
C ILE A 174 -21.40 4.92 27.32
N VAL A 175 -20.47 5.72 26.78
CA VAL A 175 -20.46 7.19 26.90
C VAL A 175 -20.34 7.85 25.53
N ASN A 176 -20.88 9.06 25.37
CA ASN A 176 -20.65 9.83 24.14
C ASN A 176 -19.40 10.72 24.23
N SER A 177 -18.97 11.04 25.45
CA SER A 177 -17.79 11.83 25.73
C SER A 177 -17.12 11.40 27.03
N LEU A 178 -15.80 11.52 27.11
CA LEU A 178 -15.05 11.33 28.36
C LEU A 178 -15.48 12.29 29.49
N ARG A 179 -16.20 13.37 29.17
CA ARG A 179 -16.76 14.31 30.16
C ARG A 179 -17.93 13.72 30.97
N GLU A 180 -18.52 12.63 30.51
CA GLU A 180 -19.60 11.91 31.22
C GLU A 180 -19.06 11.02 32.34
N LEU A 181 -17.73 10.93 32.48
CA LEU A 181 -17.05 10.12 33.47
C LEU A 181 -16.53 10.99 34.61
N ASN A 182 -16.62 10.46 35.83
CA ASN A 182 -16.17 11.12 37.04
C ASN A 182 -15.09 10.26 37.73
N PRO A 183 -13.92 10.82 38.06
CA PRO A 183 -12.89 10.10 38.82
C PRO A 183 -13.35 9.82 40.26
N PRO A 184 -12.72 8.86 40.98
CA PRO A 184 -11.54 8.09 40.56
C PRO A 184 -11.87 6.93 39.63
N TYR A 185 -10.92 6.60 38.74
CA TYR A 185 -10.96 5.40 37.90
C TYR A 185 -9.94 4.39 38.42
N SER A 186 -10.31 3.11 38.41
CA SER A 186 -9.37 2.03 38.70
C SER A 186 -8.61 1.64 37.44
N LYS A 187 -7.35 1.27 37.56
CA LYS A 187 -6.59 0.70 36.45
C LYS A 187 -7.32 -0.47 35.81
N GLY A 188 -7.28 -0.56 34.48
CA GLY A 188 -7.99 -1.61 33.75
C GLY A 188 -9.50 -1.38 33.60
N THR A 189 -10.05 -0.26 34.10
CA THR A 189 -11.46 0.07 33.87
C THR A 189 -11.70 0.24 32.37
N LEU A 190 -12.79 -0.34 31.87
CA LEU A 190 -13.18 -0.29 30.46
C LEU A 190 -14.39 0.60 30.24
N ILE A 191 -14.39 1.34 29.14
CA ILE A 191 -15.53 2.09 28.62
C ILE A 191 -15.66 1.91 27.12
N TRP A 192 -16.89 1.99 26.63
CA TRP A 192 -17.15 2.12 25.20
C TRP A 192 -17.53 3.57 24.91
N ILE A 193 -16.66 4.31 24.25
CA ILE A 193 -16.98 5.68 23.81
C ILE A 193 -17.52 5.63 22.38
N THR A 194 -18.62 6.31 22.09
CA THR A 194 -19.28 6.24 20.77
C THR A 194 -18.65 7.16 19.72
N SER A 195 -17.79 8.09 20.13
CA SER A 195 -17.12 9.05 19.24
C SER A 195 -15.74 9.43 19.78
N PHE A 196 -14.69 8.78 19.28
CA PHE A 196 -13.29 9.01 19.66
C PHE A 196 -12.41 9.35 18.45
N GLY A 197 -11.37 10.17 18.68
CA GLY A 197 -10.41 10.59 17.67
C GLY A 197 -10.97 11.52 16.57
N ALA A 198 -10.14 11.82 15.58
CA ALA A 198 -10.50 12.71 14.46
C ALA A 198 -11.65 12.17 13.60
N ASN A 199 -11.75 10.84 13.49
CA ASN A 199 -12.75 10.16 12.66
C ASN A 199 -14.06 9.86 13.40
N LYS A 200 -14.15 10.16 14.71
CA LYS A 200 -15.34 9.92 15.55
C LYS A 200 -15.80 8.46 15.55
N ASN A 201 -14.85 7.54 15.57
CA ASN A 201 -15.17 6.11 15.62
C ASN A 201 -15.56 5.72 17.05
N PRO A 202 -16.54 4.80 17.22
CA PRO A 202 -16.72 4.12 18.47
C PRO A 202 -15.45 3.34 18.84
N THR A 203 -15.03 3.40 20.10
CA THR A 203 -13.75 2.83 20.54
C THR A 203 -13.86 2.30 21.96
N LEU A 204 -13.30 1.12 22.21
CA LEU A 204 -13.10 0.61 23.56
C LEU A 204 -11.85 1.26 24.16
N LEU A 205 -12.00 1.94 25.29
CA LEU A 205 -10.89 2.55 26.02
C LEU A 205 -10.68 1.85 27.35
N ILE A 206 -9.42 1.81 27.80
CA ILE A 206 -8.99 1.31 29.09
C ILE A 206 -8.27 2.42 29.87
N TRP A 207 -8.41 2.43 31.19
CA TRP A 207 -7.71 3.38 32.06
C TRP A 207 -6.35 2.82 32.47
N ASP A 208 -5.26 3.52 32.13
CA ASP A 208 -3.87 3.09 32.35
C ASP A 208 -3.22 3.61 33.65
N ASP A 209 -4.02 4.18 34.55
CA ASP A 209 -3.69 5.02 35.73
C ASP A 209 -3.67 6.54 35.46
N PHE A 210 -3.39 6.97 34.23
CA PHE A 210 -3.20 8.39 33.91
C PHE A 210 -4.18 8.90 32.85
N ASN A 211 -4.49 8.08 31.85
CA ASN A 211 -5.26 8.43 30.67
C ASN A 211 -6.20 7.28 30.25
N TRP A 212 -7.24 7.66 29.50
CA TRP A 212 -8.03 6.70 28.73
C TRP A 212 -7.32 6.43 27.41
N VAL A 213 -6.86 5.19 27.22
CA VAL A 213 -6.12 4.75 26.03
C VAL A 213 -6.93 3.72 25.24
N PRO A 214 -6.87 3.68 23.90
CA PRO A 214 -7.56 2.65 23.13
C PRO A 214 -6.98 1.26 23.37
N VAL A 215 -7.88 0.27 23.48
CA VAL A 215 -7.51 -1.14 23.70
C VAL A 215 -6.99 -1.80 22.42
N ASN A 216 -7.25 -1.21 21.26
CA ASN A 216 -6.92 -1.76 19.94
C ASN A 216 -6.07 -0.79 19.09
N GLU A 217 -5.20 0.03 19.70
CA GLU A 217 -4.08 0.50 18.88
C GLU A 217 -3.25 -0.74 18.59
N ASP A 218 -3.48 -1.32 17.41
CA ASP A 218 -2.62 -2.36 16.84
C ASP A 218 -1.21 -1.78 16.79
N TYR A 219 -0.47 -1.97 17.89
CA TYR A 219 0.90 -1.50 18.08
C TYR A 219 1.88 -2.40 17.29
N ASP A 220 1.41 -2.95 16.17
CA ASP A 220 2.22 -3.58 15.16
C ASP A 220 2.51 -2.57 14.05
N ASP A 221 3.61 -1.84 14.22
CA ASP A 221 4.13 -0.98 13.16
C ASP A 221 4.60 -1.75 11.90
N ALA A 222 4.55 -3.10 11.93
CA ALA A 222 4.80 -3.97 10.78
C ALA A 222 3.52 -4.52 10.11
N ASN A 223 2.36 -4.52 10.77
CA ASN A 223 1.10 -5.08 10.23
C ASN A 223 -0.02 -4.08 9.95
N GLU A 224 0.19 -2.78 10.12
CA GLU A 224 -0.64 -1.83 9.37
C GLU A 224 -0.45 -2.11 7.88
N LEU A 225 -1.52 -2.45 7.17
CA LEU A 225 -1.59 -2.53 5.69
C LEU A 225 -1.24 -1.19 5.00
N GLY A 226 -0.66 -0.24 5.72
CA GLY A 226 -0.19 1.05 5.27
C GLY A 226 1.22 0.99 4.71
N LEU A 227 1.42 1.69 3.59
CA LEU A 227 2.75 1.95 3.08
C LEU A 227 3.53 2.80 4.09
N ILE A 228 4.68 2.31 4.56
CA ILE A 228 5.54 3.04 5.50
C ILE A 228 5.93 4.40 4.89
N VAL A 229 5.75 5.48 5.65
CA VAL A 229 6.07 6.85 5.23
C VAL A 229 7.32 7.33 5.95
N VAL A 230 8.33 7.77 5.20
CA VAL A 230 9.58 8.31 5.75
C VAL A 230 9.86 9.72 5.25
N ALA A 231 10.51 10.53 6.09
CA ALA A 231 10.83 11.92 5.74
C ALA A 231 11.80 12.00 4.55
N ASN A 232 12.86 11.18 4.55
CA ASN A 232 13.95 11.18 3.59
C ASN A 232 14.71 9.83 3.60
N ASP A 233 15.79 9.72 2.80
CA ASP A 233 16.59 8.49 2.70
C ASP A 233 17.29 8.11 4.01
N ILE A 234 17.64 9.07 4.87
CA ILE A 234 18.28 8.79 6.18
C ILE A 234 17.26 8.11 7.10
N ALA A 235 16.07 8.68 7.22
CA ALA A 235 14.98 8.11 8.02
C ALA A 235 14.60 6.71 7.53
N ARG A 236 14.60 6.50 6.20
CA ARG A 236 14.43 5.17 5.60
C ARG A 236 15.48 4.18 6.07
N SER A 237 16.77 4.52 5.95
CA SER A 237 17.86 3.62 6.34
C SER A 237 17.89 3.35 7.86
N THR A 238 17.38 4.27 8.68
CA THR A 238 17.18 4.03 10.12
C THR A 238 16.04 3.04 10.38
N LYS A 239 14.92 3.16 9.65
CA LYS A 239 13.76 2.25 9.79
C LYS A 239 14.07 0.86 9.23
N PHE A 240 14.76 0.78 8.09
CA PHE A 240 15.16 -0.45 7.42
C PHE A 240 16.68 -0.64 7.51
N LYS A 241 17.18 -1.02 8.69
CA LYS A 241 18.62 -1.32 8.89
C LYS A 241 19.09 -2.54 8.08
N THR A 242 18.21 -3.52 7.93
CA THR A 242 18.42 -4.76 7.17
C THR A 242 17.23 -4.98 6.23
N PRO A 243 17.15 -4.21 5.12
CA PRO A 243 16.03 -4.33 4.20
C PRO A 243 16.02 -5.68 3.49
N VAL A 244 14.82 -6.22 3.25
CA VAL A 244 14.61 -7.42 2.44
C VAL A 244 13.99 -7.04 1.09
N ILE A 245 14.22 -7.89 0.07
CA ILE A 245 13.69 -7.69 -1.28
C ILE A 245 12.18 -7.44 -1.20
N GLY A 246 11.72 -6.41 -1.89
CA GLY A 246 10.30 -6.05 -1.93
C GLY A 246 9.82 -5.17 -0.78
N ASN A 247 10.67 -4.79 0.19
CA ASN A 247 10.32 -3.72 1.12
C ASN A 247 10.00 -2.43 0.34
N GLN A 248 8.93 -1.75 0.77
CA GLN A 248 8.40 -0.54 0.13
C GLN A 248 8.27 0.60 1.13
N VAL A 249 8.49 1.82 0.65
CA VAL A 249 8.36 3.02 1.47
C VAL A 249 7.98 4.22 0.61
N TRP A 250 7.13 5.10 1.14
CA TRP A 250 6.90 6.44 0.58
C TRP A 250 7.90 7.44 1.13
N ASN A 251 8.75 8.00 0.26
CA ASN A 251 9.74 9.00 0.63
C ASN A 251 9.20 10.42 0.35
N LYS A 252 9.00 11.21 1.40
CA LYS A 252 8.40 12.56 1.29
C LYS A 252 9.30 13.57 0.57
N THR A 253 10.62 13.47 0.72
CA THR A 253 11.57 14.34 -0.01
C THR A 253 11.54 14.08 -1.51
N LEU A 254 11.57 12.80 -1.91
CA LEU A 254 11.57 12.42 -3.33
C LEU A 254 10.18 12.37 -3.96
N LYS A 255 9.12 12.41 -3.13
CA LYS A 255 7.70 12.29 -3.53
C LYS A 255 7.45 11.04 -4.38
N CYS A 256 8.03 9.92 -3.97
CA CYS A 256 7.93 8.66 -4.70
C CYS A 256 7.93 7.45 -3.78
N ILE A 257 7.47 6.33 -4.32
CA ILE A 257 7.66 5.02 -3.71
C ILE A 257 9.08 4.56 -4.02
N GLN A 258 9.78 4.07 -3.00
CA GLN A 258 11.04 3.37 -3.15
C GLN A 258 10.82 1.89 -2.83
N VAL A 259 11.44 1.01 -3.61
CA VAL A 259 11.40 -0.44 -3.42
C VAL A 259 12.82 -0.97 -3.31
N PHE A 260 13.08 -1.83 -2.34
CA PHE A 260 14.38 -2.49 -2.23
C PHE A 260 14.45 -3.69 -3.17
N ASP A 261 15.42 -3.68 -4.09
CA ASP A 261 15.60 -4.72 -5.12
C ASP A 261 16.53 -5.88 -4.69
N GLY A 262 17.05 -5.82 -3.45
CA GLY A 262 18.01 -6.77 -2.90
C GLY A 262 19.42 -6.21 -2.76
N SER A 263 19.74 -5.13 -3.47
CA SER A 263 21.02 -4.43 -3.36
C SER A 263 20.83 -2.94 -3.07
N ASN A 264 19.85 -2.30 -3.73
CA ASN A 264 19.62 -0.87 -3.69
C ASN A 264 18.15 -0.54 -3.47
N TRP A 265 17.90 0.68 -2.97
CA TRP A 265 16.58 1.28 -2.98
C TRP A 265 16.33 1.97 -4.32
N VAL A 266 15.40 1.43 -5.10
CA VAL A 266 15.04 1.96 -6.42
C VAL A 266 13.81 2.85 -6.29
N SER A 267 13.91 4.08 -6.78
CA SER A 267 12.78 5.02 -6.78
C SER A 267 11.90 4.79 -8.00
N ILE A 268 10.63 4.45 -7.76
CA ILE A 268 9.61 4.35 -8.82
C ILE A 268 9.21 5.77 -9.20
N THR A 269 9.90 6.33 -10.19
CA THR A 269 9.64 7.67 -10.71
C THR A 269 9.59 7.65 -12.24
N THR A 270 8.68 8.45 -12.79
CA THR A 270 8.67 8.73 -14.24
C THR A 270 9.86 9.63 -14.59
N LYS A 271 10.71 9.15 -15.51
CA LYS A 271 11.80 9.93 -16.11
C LYS A 271 11.32 10.50 -17.45
N ALA A 272 11.75 11.71 -17.78
CA ALA A 272 11.63 12.29 -19.11
C ALA A 272 13.04 12.48 -19.66
N LEU A 273 13.33 11.89 -20.81
CA LEU A 273 14.64 11.90 -21.46
C LEU A 273 14.47 12.14 -22.95
N ASN A 274 15.56 12.57 -23.59
CA ASN A 274 15.71 12.65 -25.04
C ASN A 274 14.54 13.33 -25.77
N GLY A 275 14.44 14.66 -25.65
CA GLY A 275 13.37 15.45 -26.28
C GLY A 275 12.12 15.65 -25.40
N LEU A 276 11.97 14.86 -24.34
CA LEU A 276 10.92 15.01 -23.34
C LEU A 276 11.39 15.82 -22.12
N HIS A 277 10.48 16.60 -21.55
CA HIS A 277 10.66 17.40 -20.35
C HIS A 277 9.59 17.05 -19.32
N LYS A 278 9.99 16.95 -18.05
CA LYS A 278 9.06 16.72 -16.94
C LYS A 278 8.85 18.02 -16.16
N ASP A 279 7.59 18.44 -16.07
CA ASP A 279 7.15 19.60 -15.30
C ASP A 279 6.11 19.13 -14.26
N GLY A 280 6.56 19.05 -13.00
CA GLY A 280 5.79 18.41 -11.93
C GLY A 280 5.43 16.96 -12.27
N ASN A 281 4.13 16.68 -12.38
CA ASN A 281 3.58 15.35 -12.70
C ASN A 281 3.30 15.15 -14.19
N THR A 282 3.66 16.11 -15.05
CA THR A 282 3.37 16.04 -16.49
C THR A 282 4.65 15.79 -17.30
N ILE A 283 4.53 15.03 -18.38
CA ILE A 283 5.59 14.82 -19.37
C ILE A 283 5.17 15.60 -20.63
N LYS A 284 6.07 16.43 -21.14
CA LYS A 284 5.87 17.34 -22.27
C LYS A 284 6.98 17.14 -23.32
N LEU A 285 6.72 17.49 -24.57
CA LEU A 285 7.79 17.74 -25.54
C LEU A 285 8.52 19.04 -25.16
N GLY A 286 9.83 19.12 -25.45
CA GLY A 286 10.64 20.33 -25.22
C GLY A 286 11.90 20.12 -24.37
N GLY A 287 12.30 18.87 -24.11
CA GLY A 287 13.62 18.56 -23.55
C GLY A 287 14.73 18.60 -24.60
N HIS A 288 15.99 18.59 -24.16
CA HIS A 288 17.12 18.42 -25.08
C HIS A 288 17.16 16.98 -25.61
N LEU A 289 17.49 16.83 -26.90
CA LEU A 289 17.92 15.55 -27.45
C LEU A 289 19.35 15.29 -26.98
N ILE A 290 19.60 14.11 -26.41
CA ILE A 290 20.92 13.71 -25.88
C ILE A 290 21.57 12.61 -26.72
N GLU A 291 20.80 12.07 -27.66
CA GLU A 291 21.21 11.08 -28.64
C GLU A 291 20.41 11.27 -29.94
N PRO A 292 20.92 10.79 -31.11
CA PRO A 292 20.14 10.81 -32.34
C PRO A 292 18.79 10.10 -32.17
N THR A 293 17.72 10.70 -32.68
CA THR A 293 16.35 10.20 -32.52
C THR A 293 15.65 10.11 -33.87
N GLU A 294 15.00 8.98 -34.13
CA GLU A 294 14.24 8.73 -35.34
C GLU A 294 12.75 8.51 -34.99
N LEU A 295 11.87 9.24 -35.68
CA LEU A 295 10.42 9.02 -35.64
C LEU A 295 10.01 8.33 -36.94
N THR A 296 9.75 7.03 -36.87
CA THR A 296 9.26 6.26 -38.01
C THR A 296 7.76 6.44 -38.18
N THR A 297 7.32 6.64 -39.41
CA THR A 297 5.90 6.82 -39.77
C THR A 297 5.56 5.91 -40.94
N ASP A 298 4.27 5.67 -41.15
CA ASP A 298 3.77 4.90 -42.28
C ASP A 298 2.50 5.54 -42.86
N GLN A 299 1.89 4.90 -43.85
CA GLN A 299 0.69 5.41 -44.53
C GLN A 299 -0.53 5.55 -43.60
N THR A 300 -0.58 4.77 -42.52
CA THR A 300 -1.62 4.79 -41.48
C THR A 300 -1.21 5.69 -40.31
N ASN A 301 0.03 5.55 -39.84
CA ASN A 301 0.59 6.25 -38.68
C ASN A 301 1.47 7.42 -39.14
N THR A 302 0.83 8.54 -39.48
CA THR A 302 1.51 9.77 -39.96
C THR A 302 1.91 10.71 -38.82
N LEU A 303 2.94 11.54 -39.03
CA LEU A 303 3.24 12.68 -38.17
C LEU A 303 2.59 13.95 -38.74
N SER A 304 1.58 14.48 -38.06
CA SER A 304 0.87 15.71 -38.47
C SER A 304 1.01 16.81 -37.40
N ILE A 305 1.45 18.01 -37.80
CA ILE A 305 1.38 19.22 -36.96
C ILE A 305 0.25 20.09 -37.51
N LYS A 306 -0.89 20.12 -36.81
CA LYS A 306 -2.10 20.84 -37.25
C LYS A 306 -2.21 22.21 -36.56
N GLY A 307 -2.88 23.16 -37.22
CA GLY A 307 -3.12 24.51 -36.68
C GLY A 307 -1.92 25.46 -36.79
N LEU A 308 -0.94 25.15 -37.64
CA LEU A 308 0.17 26.04 -37.95
C LEU A 308 -0.34 27.39 -38.48
N GLN A 309 0.31 28.47 -38.05
CA GLN A 309 0.02 29.83 -38.50
C GLN A 309 0.97 30.23 -39.63
N GLU A 310 0.50 31.09 -40.53
CA GLU A 310 1.35 31.66 -41.58
C GLU A 310 2.43 32.56 -40.97
N SER A 311 3.65 32.45 -41.48
CA SER A 311 4.72 33.39 -41.13
C SER A 311 4.65 34.64 -42.01
N VAL A 312 4.68 35.81 -41.37
CA VAL A 312 4.76 37.12 -42.04
C VAL A 312 6.18 37.72 -42.00
N ASN A 313 7.11 37.09 -41.27
CA ASN A 313 8.48 37.56 -41.13
C ASN A 313 9.35 37.00 -42.25
N LYS A 314 10.03 37.88 -42.99
CA LYS A 314 10.87 37.49 -44.13
C LYS A 314 12.17 36.78 -43.73
N GLU A 315 12.54 36.87 -42.46
CA GLU A 315 13.72 36.19 -41.89
C GLU A 315 13.40 34.79 -41.36
N ASP A 316 12.13 34.39 -41.33
CA ASP A 316 11.76 33.05 -40.88
C ASP A 316 12.28 31.99 -41.86
N LEU A 317 12.63 30.83 -41.29
CA LEU A 317 13.26 29.75 -42.02
C LEU A 317 12.25 28.69 -42.43
N ILE A 318 12.56 28.02 -43.54
CA ILE A 318 11.79 26.87 -44.01
C ILE A 318 12.42 25.62 -43.43
N VAL A 319 11.60 24.82 -42.75
CA VAL A 319 11.98 23.48 -42.33
C VAL A 319 12.02 22.58 -43.56
N VAL A 320 13.17 21.95 -43.78
CA VAL A 320 13.40 21.00 -44.87
C VAL A 320 13.88 19.68 -44.31
N VAL A 321 13.80 18.62 -45.11
CA VAL A 321 14.28 17.28 -44.72
C VAL A 321 15.47 16.90 -45.59
N ASP A 322 16.52 16.37 -44.98
CA ASP A 322 17.60 15.74 -45.72
C ASP A 322 17.09 14.45 -46.39
N LYS A 323 17.18 14.38 -47.72
CA LYS A 323 16.62 13.28 -48.52
C LYS A 323 17.16 11.90 -48.14
N ASN A 324 18.42 11.80 -47.74
CA ASN A 324 19.08 10.52 -47.53
C ASN A 324 18.97 10.06 -46.07
N THR A 325 18.98 11.01 -45.13
CA THR A 325 19.04 10.71 -43.68
C THR A 325 17.73 10.96 -42.94
N GLY A 326 16.76 11.66 -43.54
CA GLY A 326 15.50 12.04 -42.87
C GLY A 326 15.64 13.14 -41.81
N VAL A 327 16.85 13.65 -41.58
CA VAL A 327 17.12 14.68 -40.55
C VAL A 327 16.48 16.01 -40.95
N LEU A 328 15.70 16.60 -40.04
CA LEU A 328 15.16 17.95 -40.20
C LEU A 328 16.27 19.00 -40.18
N ARG A 329 16.23 19.91 -41.14
CA ARG A 329 17.16 21.05 -41.29
C ARG A 329 16.36 22.30 -41.60
N GLN A 330 17.04 23.44 -41.67
CA GLN A 330 16.44 24.73 -42.03
C GLN A 330 17.15 25.34 -43.24
N LYS A 331 16.40 26.07 -44.07
CA LYS A 331 16.92 26.90 -45.15
C LYS A 331 16.29 28.29 -45.13
N PRO A 332 17.05 29.36 -45.47
CA PRO A 332 16.48 30.68 -45.63
C PRO A 332 15.58 30.75 -46.87
N LEU A 333 14.54 31.59 -46.81
CA LEU A 333 13.53 31.76 -47.86
C LEU A 333 14.12 32.18 -49.22
N LEU A 334 15.18 33.00 -49.21
CA LEU A 334 15.83 33.57 -50.40
C LEU A 334 16.46 32.53 -51.36
N MET A 335 16.63 31.28 -50.94
CA MET A 335 17.27 30.25 -51.77
C MET A 335 16.32 29.51 -52.72
N LEU A 336 15.00 29.73 -52.64
CA LEU A 336 14.00 28.96 -53.42
C LEU A 336 13.65 29.56 -54.80
N SER A 337 14.13 30.75 -55.14
CA SER A 337 13.93 31.33 -56.47
C SER A 337 15.14 32.17 -56.85
N GLN A 338 16.12 31.54 -57.52
CA GLN A 338 17.24 32.27 -58.10
C GLN A 338 16.93 32.54 -59.58
N GLN A 339 17.26 33.74 -60.03
CA GLN A 339 17.14 34.12 -61.44
C GLN A 339 18.49 34.53 -61.97
N LYS A 340 18.82 34.09 -63.19
CA LYS A 340 19.97 34.58 -63.95
C LYS A 340 19.46 35.24 -65.22
N GLN A 341 19.98 36.43 -65.53
CA GLN A 341 19.62 37.15 -66.74
C GLN A 341 20.84 37.52 -67.57
N VAL A 342 20.68 37.53 -68.89
CA VAL A 342 21.67 38.03 -69.85
C VAL A 342 20.99 38.93 -70.87
N ILE A 343 21.70 39.98 -71.32
CA ILE A 343 21.25 40.86 -72.40
C ILE A 343 22.26 40.76 -73.53
N ILE A 344 21.77 40.41 -74.73
CA ILE A 344 22.56 40.23 -75.94
C ILE A 344 22.08 41.26 -76.97
N ILE A 345 23.02 41.95 -77.62
CA ILE A 345 22.72 42.83 -78.75
C ILE A 345 22.79 42.00 -80.03
N ALA A 346 21.66 41.87 -80.73
CA ALA A 346 21.56 41.05 -81.91
C ALA A 346 22.24 41.69 -83.12
N THR A 347 22.84 40.85 -83.97
CA THR A 347 23.22 41.23 -85.34
C THR A 347 22.03 41.08 -86.28
N ASP A 348 22.12 41.71 -87.44
CA ASP A 348 21.06 41.63 -88.44
C ASP A 348 20.83 40.18 -88.88
N GLY A 349 19.59 39.73 -88.83
CA GLY A 349 19.19 38.36 -89.17
C GLY A 349 19.44 37.29 -88.10
N GLN A 350 19.93 37.66 -86.91
CA GLN A 350 20.24 36.68 -85.86
C GLN A 350 18.97 36.06 -85.26
N LEU A 351 18.91 34.73 -85.20
CA LEU A 351 17.82 33.96 -84.60
C LEU A 351 18.26 33.07 -83.44
N GLU A 352 19.56 32.81 -83.30
CA GLU A 352 20.10 31.90 -82.29
C GLU A 352 20.88 32.64 -81.22
N PHE A 353 20.61 32.30 -79.96
CA PHE A 353 21.19 32.96 -78.80
C PHE A 353 21.66 31.93 -77.76
N PRO A 354 22.87 32.12 -77.20
CA PRO A 354 23.33 31.29 -76.08
C PRO A 354 22.57 31.64 -74.80
N ILE A 355 22.31 30.62 -73.98
CA ILE A 355 21.67 30.76 -72.66
C ILE A 355 22.68 30.78 -71.52
N PRO A 356 22.35 31.40 -70.38
CA PRO A 356 23.29 31.64 -69.29
C PRO A 356 23.53 30.41 -68.36
N LEU A 357 22.63 29.42 -68.35
CA LEU A 357 22.75 28.14 -67.65
C LEU A 357 22.11 27.05 -68.51
N SER A 358 22.65 25.83 -68.51
CA SER A 358 22.12 24.73 -69.34
C SER A 358 20.60 24.55 -69.18
N ILE A 359 19.85 24.43 -70.29
CA ILE A 359 18.40 24.19 -70.27
C ILE A 359 18.12 22.84 -69.59
N THR A 360 17.41 22.88 -68.47
CA THR A 360 16.82 21.71 -67.80
C THR A 360 15.31 21.62 -68.04
N ASN A 361 14.63 22.77 -68.08
CA ASN A 361 13.23 22.94 -68.50
C ASN A 361 13.09 24.29 -69.23
N THR A 362 12.45 24.32 -70.40
CA THR A 362 12.20 25.55 -71.17
C THR A 362 11.15 26.45 -70.53
N GLU A 363 10.26 25.91 -69.69
CA GLU A 363 9.25 26.72 -68.96
C GLU A 363 9.88 27.68 -67.94
N ASN A 364 11.14 27.45 -67.57
CA ASN A 364 11.87 28.31 -66.65
C ASN A 364 12.60 29.46 -67.36
N ILE A 365 12.41 29.63 -68.67
CA ILE A 365 13.12 30.60 -69.49
C ILE A 365 12.12 31.55 -70.15
N ASP A 366 12.29 32.83 -69.92
CA ASP A 366 11.62 33.89 -70.66
C ASP A 366 12.61 34.60 -71.59
N VAL A 367 12.18 34.90 -72.80
CA VAL A 367 12.97 35.63 -73.80
C VAL A 367 12.23 36.88 -74.24
N TYR A 368 12.88 38.03 -74.11
CA TYR A 368 12.32 39.32 -74.47
C TYR A 368 13.13 39.96 -75.59
N ARG A 369 12.47 40.39 -76.67
CA ARG A 369 13.05 41.24 -77.71
C ARG A 369 12.55 42.67 -77.54
N ASN A 370 13.47 43.60 -77.30
CA ASN A 370 13.17 45.01 -77.05
C ASN A 370 12.07 45.23 -75.98
N GLY A 371 11.97 44.31 -75.01
CA GLY A 371 10.99 44.35 -73.92
C GLY A 371 9.70 43.55 -74.17
N VAL A 372 9.47 43.02 -75.37
CA VAL A 372 8.31 42.17 -75.69
C VAL A 372 8.68 40.70 -75.50
N LEU A 373 7.88 39.96 -74.73
CA LEU A 373 8.03 38.51 -74.56
C LEU A 373 7.81 37.82 -75.91
N ILE A 374 8.73 36.95 -76.29
CA ILE A 374 8.67 36.19 -77.54
C ILE A 374 8.89 34.70 -77.29
N ASN A 375 8.30 33.88 -78.14
CA ASN A 375 8.51 32.45 -78.13
C ASN A 375 9.89 32.07 -78.68
N PHE A 376 10.37 30.92 -78.23
CA PHE A 376 11.60 30.32 -78.71
C PHE A 376 11.48 28.80 -78.71
N THR A 377 12.44 28.15 -79.36
CA THR A 377 12.65 26.71 -79.31
C THR A 377 14.07 26.43 -78.81
N ALA A 378 14.25 25.41 -77.98
CA ALA A 378 15.58 24.98 -77.58
C ALA A 378 16.20 24.18 -78.74
N VAL A 379 17.32 24.67 -79.29
CA VAL A 379 18.08 23.94 -80.33
C VAL A 379 18.91 22.83 -79.70
N ASN A 380 19.49 23.12 -78.53
CA ASN A 380 20.22 22.19 -77.69
C ASN A 380 20.17 22.71 -76.24
N ASN A 381 20.93 22.08 -75.32
CA ASN A 381 20.95 22.46 -73.91
C ASN A 381 21.65 23.81 -73.60
N SER A 382 22.22 24.50 -74.59
CA SER A 382 22.99 25.74 -74.43
C SER A 382 22.59 26.87 -75.39
N THR A 383 21.66 26.60 -76.31
CA THR A 383 21.25 27.54 -77.36
C THR A 383 19.74 27.48 -77.58
N ILE A 384 19.13 28.66 -77.65
CA ILE A 384 17.74 28.85 -78.06
C ILE A 384 17.68 29.47 -79.45
N LYS A 385 16.59 29.21 -80.16
CA LYS A 385 16.26 29.80 -81.45
C LYS A 385 14.90 30.46 -81.40
N LEU A 386 14.85 31.74 -81.75
CA LEU A 386 13.61 32.50 -81.85
C LEU A 386 12.76 31.98 -83.02
N GLU A 387 11.45 32.19 -82.95
CA GLU A 387 10.57 31.88 -84.08
C GLU A 387 10.98 32.68 -85.34
N PRO A 388 10.81 32.13 -86.56
CA PRO A 388 11.25 32.80 -87.80
C PRO A 388 10.63 34.20 -87.98
N GLU A 389 9.42 34.41 -87.47
CA GLU A 389 8.71 35.71 -87.52
C GLU A 389 9.34 36.76 -86.59
N ALA A 390 10.16 36.34 -85.61
CA ALA A 390 10.86 37.19 -84.66
C ALA A 390 12.31 37.50 -85.07
N ILE A 391 12.63 37.51 -86.36
CA ILE A 391 13.99 37.81 -86.88
C ILE A 391 14.52 39.15 -86.34
N CYS A 392 15.71 39.12 -85.74
CA CYS A 392 16.30 40.30 -85.11
C CYS A 392 16.95 41.23 -86.15
N TYR A 393 16.87 42.53 -85.88
CA TYR A 393 17.62 43.55 -86.62
C TYR A 393 18.86 43.96 -85.83
N LYS A 394 19.82 44.55 -86.54
CA LYS A 394 21.01 45.13 -85.91
C LYS A 394 20.62 46.06 -84.76
N ASN A 395 21.20 45.82 -83.58
CA ASN A 395 20.98 46.54 -82.33
C ASN A 395 19.73 46.18 -81.53
N ASP A 396 18.96 45.16 -81.93
CA ASP A 396 17.88 44.63 -81.09
C ASP A 396 18.44 44.07 -79.77
N LYS A 397 17.73 44.34 -78.67
CA LYS A 397 18.09 43.84 -77.34
C LYS A 397 17.33 42.55 -77.05
N ILE A 398 18.06 41.45 -76.90
CA ILE A 398 17.51 40.17 -76.46
C ILE A 398 17.86 39.96 -74.98
N ARG A 399 16.85 40.02 -74.12
CA ARG A 399 16.98 39.73 -72.69
C ARG A 399 16.45 38.33 -72.43
N ILE A 400 17.32 37.45 -71.95
CA ILE A 400 16.96 36.08 -71.56
C ILE A 400 16.98 36.02 -70.04
N VAL A 401 15.88 35.63 -69.42
CA VAL A 401 15.72 35.44 -67.98
C VAL A 401 15.48 33.96 -67.72
N GLN A 402 16.28 33.36 -66.84
CA GLN A 402 16.19 31.94 -66.51
C GLN A 402 16.07 31.75 -64.99
N LEU A 403 15.01 31.07 -64.57
CA LEU A 403 14.77 30.65 -63.18
C LEU A 403 15.47 29.31 -62.91
N TYR A 404 16.11 29.17 -61.74
CA TYR A 404 16.83 27.95 -61.36
C TYR A 404 16.86 27.69 -59.86
#